data_AF-A0A3N5KUY4-F1
#
_entry.id   AF-A0A3N5KUY4-F1
#
_cell.length_a   1.000
_cell.length_b   1.000
_cell.length_c   1.000
_cell.angle_alpha   90.00
_cell.angle_beta   90.00
_cell.angle_gamma   90.00
#
_symmetry.space_group_name_H-M   'P 1'
#
loop_
_entity.id
_entity.type
_entity.pdbx_description
1 polymer ?
#
loop_
_entity_poly.entity_id
_entity_poly.type
_entity_poly.pdbx_seq_one_letter_code
_entity_poly.pdbx_strand_id
1 'polypeptide(L)'
;LDALPATESVPGRLREASSLWLQVELTWDTVNDLWNEQVVRYNATRQLDLLERLGVDEPDWRALGLGLAASVAAFFVALSAWLAWRYREPTRDWPARLHAQVVRRLRRRGLEQGPSEGPVAFLERAAASCPDLAPELRGIRQLYAGLRYGPAPATSDLRELKHRVNRLRV
;
A
#
# COMPACT_ATOMS: atom_id res chain seq x y z
N LEU A 1 0.77 62.57 58.53
CA LEU A 1 0.36 61.15 58.60
C LEU A 1 -0.82 61.01 57.68
N ASP A 2 -0.60 60.53 56.45
CA ASP A 2 -1.67 59.95 55.63
C ASP A 2 -1.01 58.86 54.78
N ALA A 3 -1.10 57.63 55.31
CA ALA A 3 -0.61 56.44 54.67
C ALA A 3 -1.58 56.09 53.53
N LEU A 4 -1.04 55.98 52.31
CA LEU A 4 -1.77 55.46 51.17
C LEU A 4 -2.31 54.05 51.49
N PRO A 5 -3.55 53.73 51.11
CA PRO A 5 -4.21 52.47 51.48
C PRO A 5 -3.45 51.26 50.93
N ALA A 6 -3.26 50.26 51.79
CA ALA A 6 -2.58 49.00 51.53
C ALA A 6 -3.37 48.05 50.59
N THR A 7 -3.87 48.57 49.46
CA THR A 7 -4.74 47.83 48.53
C THR A 7 -4.26 47.86 47.07
N GLU A 8 -3.04 48.30 46.79
CA GLU A 8 -2.43 48.00 45.48
C GLU A 8 -1.86 46.58 45.48
N SER A 9 -2.60 45.68 44.85
CA SER A 9 -2.16 44.33 44.53
C SER A 9 -1.08 44.38 43.44
N VAL A 10 0.18 44.53 43.87
CA VAL A 10 1.33 44.41 42.97
C VAL A 10 1.30 43.01 42.31
N PRO A 11 1.22 42.92 40.96
CA PRO A 11 1.00 41.66 40.23
C PRO A 11 2.09 40.59 40.42
N GLY A 12 3.21 40.93 41.08
CA GLY A 12 4.34 40.03 41.32
C GLY A 12 4.08 38.94 42.38
N ARG A 13 3.28 39.23 43.43
CA ARG A 13 3.17 38.29 44.57
C ARG A 13 2.37 37.02 44.27
N LEU A 14 1.47 37.03 43.28
CA LEU A 14 0.75 35.83 42.85
C LEU A 14 1.63 34.90 41.99
N ARG A 15 2.61 35.46 41.27
CA ARG A 15 3.65 34.69 40.56
C ARG A 15 4.64 34.04 41.53
N GLU A 16 5.04 34.75 42.60
CA GLU A 16 5.99 34.23 43.59
C GLU A 16 5.39 33.20 44.57
N ALA A 17 4.08 33.27 44.84
CA ALA A 17 3.41 32.40 45.82
C ALA A 17 3.10 30.99 45.31
N SER A 18 3.42 30.68 44.05
CA SER A 18 2.99 29.44 43.40
C SER A 18 4.18 28.69 42.82
N SER A 19 4.72 27.77 43.64
CA SER A 19 5.78 26.83 43.24
C SER A 19 5.47 26.08 41.95
N LEU A 20 4.19 25.88 41.63
CA LEU A 20 3.72 25.26 40.40
C LEU A 20 3.96 26.13 39.16
N TRP A 21 3.77 27.45 39.24
CA TRP A 21 4.02 28.34 38.10
C TRP A 21 5.51 28.47 37.82
N LEU A 22 6.33 28.53 38.87
CA LEU A 22 7.79 28.51 38.75
C LEU A 22 8.29 27.19 38.13
N GLN A 23 7.68 26.04 38.47
CA GLN A 23 8.00 24.75 37.85
C GLN A 23 7.63 24.71 36.36
N VAL A 24 6.49 25.30 35.98
CA VAL A 24 6.08 25.38 34.57
C VAL A 24 7.05 26.24 33.78
N GLU A 25 7.46 27.39 34.33
CA GLU A 25 8.43 28.29 33.69
C GLU A 25 9.80 27.63 33.52
N LEU A 26 10.33 26.97 34.56
CA LEU A 26 11.60 26.23 34.47
C LEU A 26 11.52 25.04 33.49
N THR A 27 10.39 24.34 33.45
CA THR A 27 10.19 23.24 32.49
C THR A 27 10.13 23.77 31.06
N TRP A 28 9.47 24.90 30.86
CA TRP A 28 9.39 25.56 29.56
C TRP A 28 10.75 26.07 29.08
N ASP A 29 11.54 26.66 29.97
CA ASP A 29 12.91 27.07 29.67
C ASP A 29 13.79 25.87 29.29
N THR A 30 13.65 24.75 30.00
CA THR A 30 14.38 23.51 29.66
C THR A 30 14.01 23.00 28.26
N VAL A 31 12.73 23.03 27.90
CA VAL A 31 12.25 22.64 26.56
C VAL A 31 12.79 23.61 25.50
N ASN A 32 12.79 24.90 25.80
CA ASN A 32 13.30 25.92 24.89
C ASN A 32 14.81 25.77 24.67
N ASP A 33 15.58 25.52 25.73
CA ASP A 33 17.03 25.28 25.63
C ASP A 33 17.32 24.01 24.83
N LEU A 34 16.58 22.93 25.08
CA LEU A 34 16.68 21.69 24.30
C LEU A 34 16.37 21.94 22.82
N TRP A 35 15.29 22.67 22.51
CA TRP A 35 14.97 23.03 21.13
C TRP A 35 16.05 23.89 20.49
N ASN A 36 16.57 24.87 21.22
CA ASN A 36 17.57 25.80 20.72
C ASN A 36 18.91 25.09 20.48
N GLU A 37 19.29 24.13 21.31
CA GLU A 37 20.44 23.25 21.06
C GLU A 37 20.21 22.29 19.89
N GLN A 38 19.04 21.65 19.83
CA GLN A 38 18.79 20.55 18.90
C GLN A 38 18.40 21.02 17.50
N VAL A 39 17.74 22.18 17.38
CA VAL A 39 17.19 22.67 16.11
C VAL A 39 17.94 23.91 15.63
N VAL A 40 18.10 24.91 16.50
CA VAL A 40 18.70 26.20 16.09
C VAL A 40 20.23 26.10 15.98
N ARG A 41 20.86 25.37 16.90
CA ARG A 41 22.32 25.10 16.89
C ARG A 41 22.69 23.73 16.35
N TYR A 42 21.82 23.12 15.54
CA TYR A 42 22.14 21.87 14.88
C TYR A 42 23.41 22.04 14.04
N ASN A 43 24.49 21.37 14.44
CA ASN A 43 25.82 21.53 13.86
C ASN A 43 26.30 20.21 13.24
N ALA A 44 27.30 20.31 12.36
CA ALA A 44 27.89 19.15 11.70
C ALA A 44 28.45 18.13 12.71
N THR A 45 28.97 18.59 13.86
CA THR A 45 29.50 17.71 14.92
C THR A 45 28.45 16.74 15.48
N ARG A 46 27.19 17.17 15.66
CA ARG A 46 26.10 16.27 16.08
C ARG A 46 25.68 15.29 15.00
N GLN A 47 25.75 15.68 13.73
CA GLN A 47 25.50 14.74 12.63
C GLN A 47 26.52 13.60 12.68
N LEU A 48 27.79 13.92 12.95
CA LEU A 48 28.86 12.93 13.06
C LEU A 48 28.72 12.06 14.33
N ASP A 49 28.37 12.63 15.49
CA ASP A 49 28.14 11.86 16.73
C ASP A 49 26.99 10.83 16.58
N LEU A 50 25.95 11.17 15.80
CA LEU A 50 24.87 10.23 15.48
C LEU A 50 25.33 9.08 14.55
N LEU A 51 26.24 9.37 13.63
CA LEU A 51 26.83 8.38 12.72
C LEU A 51 27.80 7.45 13.45
N GLU A 52 28.58 7.99 14.38
CA GLU A 52 29.45 7.21 15.28
C GLU A 52 28.63 6.27 16.17
N ARG A 53 27.49 6.73 16.74
CA ARG A 53 26.55 5.87 17.48
C ARG A 53 25.94 4.74 16.63
N LEU A 54 25.88 4.92 15.32
CA LEU A 54 25.43 3.91 14.36
C LEU A 54 26.59 3.01 13.86
N GLY A 55 27.81 3.20 14.36
CA GLY A 55 28.98 2.36 14.07
C GLY A 55 29.83 2.81 12.89
N VAL A 56 29.75 4.08 12.49
CA VAL A 56 30.61 4.67 11.44
C VAL A 56 31.79 5.39 12.09
N ASP A 57 32.87 4.66 12.35
CA ASP A 57 34.14 5.24 12.83
C ASP A 57 34.79 6.07 11.71
N GLU A 58 35.16 7.32 12.00
CA GLU A 58 35.75 8.30 11.06
C GLU A 58 34.92 8.53 9.78
N PRO A 59 33.90 9.40 9.84
CA PRO A 59 33.02 9.69 8.70
C PRO A 59 33.76 10.40 7.54
N ASP A 60 34.32 9.61 6.62
CA ASP A 60 34.75 10.08 5.30
C ASP A 60 33.51 10.48 4.47
N TRP A 61 33.56 11.61 3.77
CA TRP A 61 32.45 12.10 2.93
C TRP A 61 32.04 11.06 1.87
N ARG A 62 32.98 10.18 1.48
CA ARG A 62 32.71 9.02 0.62
C ARG A 62 31.85 7.97 1.31
N ALA A 63 32.13 7.64 2.56
CA ALA A 63 31.34 6.70 3.36
C ALA A 63 29.91 7.24 3.58
N LEU A 64 29.78 8.55 3.83
CA LEU A 64 28.48 9.20 3.93
C LEU A 64 27.70 9.19 2.62
N GLY A 65 28.36 9.50 1.50
CA GLY A 65 27.76 9.43 0.17
C GLY A 65 27.31 8.03 -0.20
N LEU A 66 28.12 7.01 0.10
CA LEU A 66 27.79 5.61 -0.12
C LEU A 66 26.65 5.14 0.80
N GLY A 67 26.65 5.53 2.07
CA GLY A 67 25.58 5.21 3.01
C GLY A 67 24.24 5.84 2.59
N LEU A 68 24.26 7.09 2.13
CA LEU A 68 23.07 7.75 1.59
C LEU A 68 22.58 7.05 0.32
N ALA A 69 23.48 6.75 -0.63
CA ALA A 69 23.12 6.03 -1.84
C ALA A 69 22.55 4.63 -1.53
N ALA A 70 23.17 3.90 -0.61
CA ALA A 70 22.73 2.58 -0.18
C ALA A 70 21.37 2.62 0.52
N SER A 71 21.13 3.61 1.38
CA SER A 71 19.84 3.77 2.07
C SER A 71 18.70 4.12 1.10
N VAL A 72 18.95 5.02 0.13
CA VAL A 72 18.00 5.33 -0.94
C VAL A 72 17.72 4.10 -1.80
N ALA A 73 18.77 3.36 -2.20
CA ALA A 73 18.62 2.13 -2.96
C ALA A 73 17.81 1.08 -2.18
N ALA A 74 18.12 0.86 -0.90
CA ALA A 74 17.40 -0.04 -0.02
C ALA A 74 15.93 0.36 0.14
N PHE A 75 15.64 1.65 0.28
CA PHE A 75 14.27 2.18 0.32
C PHE A 75 13.51 1.84 -0.96
N PHE A 76 14.08 2.10 -2.15
CA PHE A 76 13.41 1.79 -3.41
C PHE A 76 13.23 0.29 -3.64
N VAL A 77 14.18 -0.54 -3.22
CA VAL A 77 14.07 -2.00 -3.28
C VAL A 77 12.94 -2.48 -2.36
N ALA A 78 12.91 -2.01 -1.10
CA ALA A 78 11.87 -2.37 -0.14
C ALA A 78 10.49 -1.88 -0.60
N LEU A 79 10.40 -0.64 -1.09
CA LEU A 79 9.16 -0.08 -1.64
C LEU A 79 8.69 -0.89 -2.84
N SER A 80 9.60 -1.21 -3.77
CA SER A 80 9.28 -2.01 -4.96
C SER A 80 8.86 -3.42 -4.60
N ALA A 81 9.52 -4.08 -3.65
CA ALA A 81 9.13 -5.40 -3.14
C ALA A 81 7.76 -5.34 -2.44
N TRP A 82 7.51 -4.30 -1.65
CA TRP A 82 6.23 -4.08 -0.99
C TRP A 82 5.11 -3.80 -1.99
N LEU A 83 5.33 -2.94 -2.98
CA LEU A 83 4.38 -2.67 -4.06
C LEU A 83 4.12 -3.94 -4.88
N ALA A 84 5.18 -4.67 -5.24
CA ALA A 84 5.05 -5.94 -5.93
C ALA A 84 4.29 -6.98 -5.09
N TRP A 85 4.41 -6.96 -3.76
CA TRP A 85 3.64 -7.85 -2.90
C TRP A 85 2.19 -7.38 -2.70
N ARG A 86 1.96 -6.08 -2.58
CA ARG A 86 0.65 -5.46 -2.33
C ARG A 86 -0.25 -5.45 -3.56
N TYR A 87 0.36 -5.19 -4.71
CA TYR A 87 -0.25 -5.15 -6.04
C TYR A 87 0.12 -6.38 -6.87
N ARG A 88 0.62 -7.43 -6.21
CA ARG A 88 0.68 -8.76 -6.81
C ARG A 88 -0.71 -9.04 -7.33
N GLU A 89 -0.82 -9.09 -8.66
CA GLU A 89 -2.07 -9.45 -9.32
C GLU A 89 -2.60 -10.73 -8.65
N PRO A 90 -3.90 -10.78 -8.33
CA PRO A 90 -4.51 -11.99 -7.81
C PRO A 90 -4.06 -13.17 -8.66
N THR A 91 -3.34 -14.09 -8.03
CA THR A 91 -2.65 -15.26 -8.56
C THR A 91 -3.17 -15.77 -9.90
N ARG A 92 -2.76 -15.17 -11.03
CA ARG A 92 -3.23 -15.45 -12.40
C ARG A 92 -4.75 -15.29 -12.56
N ASP A 93 -5.15 -14.60 -13.62
CA ASP A 93 -6.54 -14.53 -14.11
C ASP A 93 -7.04 -15.95 -14.51
N TRP A 94 -7.40 -16.77 -13.51
CA TRP A 94 -7.90 -18.13 -13.68
C TRP A 94 -9.11 -18.18 -14.61
N PRO A 95 -10.07 -17.23 -14.55
CA PRO A 95 -11.12 -17.12 -15.55
C PRO A 95 -10.58 -17.02 -16.98
N ALA A 96 -9.59 -16.15 -17.24
CA ALA A 96 -8.98 -16.03 -18.58
C ALA A 96 -8.32 -17.33 -19.06
N ARG A 97 -7.59 -18.03 -18.17
CA ARG A 97 -6.93 -19.30 -18.53
C ARG A 97 -7.96 -20.38 -18.88
N LEU A 98 -9.03 -20.46 -18.11
CA LEU A 98 -10.13 -21.40 -18.35
C LEU A 98 -10.85 -21.07 -19.67
N HIS A 99 -11.06 -19.78 -19.99
CA HIS A 99 -11.59 -19.36 -21.29
C HIS A 99 -10.68 -19.79 -22.44
N ALA A 100 -9.38 -19.55 -22.37
CA ALA A 100 -8.41 -19.97 -23.40
C ALA A 100 -8.39 -21.51 -23.60
N GLN A 101 -8.65 -22.28 -22.54
CA GLN A 101 -8.80 -23.73 -22.62
C GLN A 101 -10.07 -24.13 -23.39
N VAL A 102 -11.19 -23.44 -23.17
CA VAL A 102 -12.43 -23.65 -23.92
C VAL A 102 -12.24 -23.31 -25.40
N VAL A 103 -11.65 -22.15 -25.71
CA VAL A 103 -11.32 -21.75 -27.10
C VAL A 103 -10.52 -22.85 -27.79
N ARG A 104 -9.45 -23.34 -27.16
CA ARG A 104 -8.60 -24.40 -27.73
C ARG A 104 -9.35 -25.70 -28.00
N ARG A 105 -10.31 -26.07 -27.15
CA ARG A 105 -11.14 -27.26 -27.38
C ARG A 105 -12.09 -27.04 -28.55
N LEU A 106 -12.74 -25.88 -28.61
CA LEU A 106 -13.66 -25.52 -29.68
C LEU A 106 -12.98 -25.36 -31.05
N ARG A 107 -11.68 -25.08 -31.11
CA ARG A 107 -10.91 -25.16 -32.36
C ARG A 107 -11.00 -26.52 -33.04
N ARG A 108 -11.15 -27.61 -32.27
CA ARG A 108 -11.36 -28.97 -32.82
C ARG A 108 -12.71 -29.11 -33.55
N ARG A 109 -13.67 -28.23 -33.28
CA ARG A 109 -14.97 -28.12 -33.97
C ARG A 109 -14.97 -27.04 -35.06
N GLY A 110 -13.79 -26.53 -35.43
CA GLY A 110 -13.66 -25.45 -36.44
C GLY A 110 -14.04 -24.07 -35.94
N LEU A 111 -14.19 -23.86 -34.63
CA LEU A 111 -14.54 -22.56 -34.06
C LEU A 111 -13.29 -21.87 -33.51
N GLU A 112 -12.95 -20.72 -34.09
CA GLU A 112 -11.86 -19.85 -33.63
C GLU A 112 -12.40 -18.50 -33.19
N GLN A 113 -11.76 -17.88 -32.20
CA GLN A 113 -12.15 -16.55 -31.70
C GLN A 113 -11.58 -15.47 -32.62
N GLY A 114 -12.43 -14.53 -33.05
CA GLY A 114 -12.00 -13.40 -33.88
C GLY A 114 -11.10 -12.40 -33.13
N PRO A 115 -10.23 -11.64 -33.82
CA PRO A 115 -9.31 -10.68 -33.20
C PRO A 115 -10.02 -9.52 -32.47
N SER A 116 -11.22 -9.15 -32.91
CA SER A 116 -12.08 -8.13 -32.29
C SER A 116 -13.23 -8.74 -31.48
N GLU A 117 -13.28 -10.06 -31.33
CA GLU A 117 -14.39 -10.76 -30.68
C GLU A 117 -14.12 -10.94 -29.19
N GLY A 118 -14.98 -10.34 -28.35
CA GLY A 118 -14.88 -10.47 -26.90
C GLY A 118 -15.13 -11.91 -26.40
N PRO A 119 -14.57 -12.31 -25.24
CA PRO A 119 -14.72 -13.67 -24.68
C PRO A 119 -16.16 -14.14 -24.52
N VAL A 120 -17.05 -13.23 -24.12
CA VAL A 120 -18.49 -13.50 -23.90
C VAL A 120 -19.22 -13.68 -25.23
N ALA A 121 -18.89 -12.85 -26.24
CA ALA A 121 -19.47 -12.94 -27.58
C ALA A 121 -19.07 -14.25 -28.28
N PHE A 122 -17.79 -14.65 -28.15
CA PHE A 122 -17.31 -15.93 -28.67
C PHE A 122 -18.07 -17.12 -28.07
N LEU A 123 -18.31 -17.13 -26.76
CA LEU A 123 -19.03 -18.21 -26.10
C LEU A 123 -20.51 -18.28 -26.54
N GLU A 124 -21.16 -17.14 -26.76
CA GLU A 124 -22.52 -17.11 -27.32
C GLU A 124 -22.56 -17.65 -28.76
N ARG A 125 -21.64 -17.20 -29.61
CA ARG A 125 -21.53 -17.71 -30.99
C ARG A 125 -21.25 -19.21 -31.01
N ALA A 126 -20.32 -19.68 -30.18
CA ALA A 126 -20.01 -21.10 -30.06
C ALA A 126 -21.22 -21.93 -29.56
N ALA A 127 -22.02 -21.39 -28.64
CA ALA A 127 -23.25 -22.04 -28.18
C ALA A 127 -24.32 -22.12 -29.29
N ALA A 128 -24.38 -21.13 -30.18
CA ALA A 128 -25.26 -21.17 -31.34
C ALA A 128 -24.76 -22.16 -32.42
N SER A 129 -23.46 -22.23 -32.65
CA SER A 129 -22.84 -23.13 -33.65
C SER A 129 -22.75 -24.59 -33.21
N CYS A 130 -22.81 -24.88 -31.91
CA CYS A 130 -22.76 -26.23 -31.35
C CYS A 130 -23.92 -26.46 -30.37
N PRO A 131 -25.15 -26.75 -30.86
CA PRO A 131 -26.33 -26.95 -30.01
C PRO A 131 -26.14 -27.99 -28.90
N ASP A 132 -25.39 -29.06 -29.19
CA ASP A 132 -25.07 -30.14 -28.23
C ASP A 132 -24.28 -29.65 -27.01
N LEU A 133 -23.47 -28.60 -27.17
CA LEU A 133 -22.61 -28.02 -26.12
C LEU A 133 -23.19 -26.72 -25.56
N ALA A 134 -24.28 -26.21 -26.15
CA ALA A 134 -24.91 -24.96 -25.78
C ALA A 134 -25.24 -24.81 -24.28
N PRO A 135 -25.78 -25.82 -23.55
CA PRO A 135 -26.07 -25.66 -22.12
C PRO A 135 -24.79 -25.45 -21.29
N GLU A 136 -23.71 -26.18 -21.60
CA GLU A 136 -22.43 -26.05 -20.90
C GLU A 136 -21.76 -24.71 -21.24
N LEU A 137 -21.75 -24.31 -22.51
CA LEU A 137 -21.14 -23.05 -22.96
C LEU A 137 -21.84 -21.82 -22.38
N ARG A 138 -23.18 -21.80 -22.32
CA ARG A 138 -23.93 -20.72 -21.67
C ARG A 138 -23.66 -20.64 -20.17
N GLY A 139 -23.53 -21.79 -19.51
CA GLY A 139 -23.13 -21.87 -18.11
C GLY A 139 -21.73 -21.31 -17.84
N ILE A 140 -20.75 -21.72 -18.66
CA ILE A 140 -19.38 -21.19 -18.63
C ILE A 140 -19.39 -19.67 -18.84
N ARG A 141 -20.20 -19.17 -19.79
CA ARG A 141 -20.32 -17.73 -20.07
C ARG A 141 -20.83 -16.94 -18.87
N GLN A 142 -21.89 -17.39 -18.21
CA GLN A 142 -22.45 -16.70 -17.05
C GLN A 142 -21.45 -16.60 -15.91
N LEU A 143 -20.81 -17.73 -15.58
CA LEU A 143 -19.79 -17.78 -14.52
C LEU A 143 -18.56 -16.93 -14.87
N TYR A 144 -18.08 -16.99 -16.11
CA TYR A 144 -16.97 -16.16 -16.58
C TYR A 144 -17.30 -14.67 -16.50
N ALA A 145 -18.49 -14.27 -16.95
CA ALA A 145 -18.92 -12.87 -16.91
C ALA A 145 -19.05 -12.37 -15.47
N GLY A 146 -19.61 -13.16 -14.56
CA GLY A 146 -19.71 -12.82 -13.14
C GLY A 146 -18.34 -12.72 -12.45
N LEU A 147 -17.42 -13.64 -12.75
CA LEU A 147 -16.07 -13.62 -12.18
C LEU A 147 -15.20 -12.47 -12.70
N ARG A 148 -15.40 -12.05 -13.95
CA ARG A 148 -14.54 -11.03 -14.60
C ARG A 148 -15.12 -9.62 -14.57
N TYR A 149 -16.43 -9.48 -14.68
CA TYR A 149 -17.12 -8.19 -14.78
C TYR A 149 -18.08 -7.94 -13.61
N GLY A 150 -18.22 -8.89 -12.67
CA GLY A 150 -19.08 -8.75 -11.50
C GLY A 150 -18.39 -8.04 -10.33
N PRO A 151 -19.16 -7.43 -9.41
CA PRO A 151 -18.64 -6.62 -8.31
C PRO A 151 -18.03 -7.44 -7.16
N ALA A 152 -18.37 -8.73 -7.02
CA ALA A 152 -17.89 -9.60 -5.93
C ALA A 152 -17.75 -11.07 -6.40
N PRO A 153 -16.57 -11.48 -6.93
CA PRO A 153 -16.36 -12.85 -7.36
C PRO A 153 -16.26 -13.80 -6.15
N ALA A 154 -17.15 -14.79 -6.07
CA ALA A 154 -17.07 -15.81 -5.03
C ALA A 154 -16.09 -16.94 -5.45
N THR A 155 -15.27 -17.43 -4.52
CA THR A 155 -14.34 -18.55 -4.76
C THR A 155 -15.06 -19.85 -5.15
N SER A 156 -16.35 -19.99 -4.82
CA SER A 156 -17.22 -21.07 -5.29
C SER A 156 -17.42 -21.05 -6.80
N ASP A 157 -17.57 -19.86 -7.39
CA ASP A 157 -17.93 -19.71 -8.80
C ASP A 157 -16.75 -20.10 -9.70
N LEU A 158 -15.52 -19.89 -9.22
CA LEU A 158 -14.32 -20.36 -9.91
C LEU A 158 -14.21 -21.88 -9.92
N ARG A 159 -14.59 -22.55 -8.83
CA ARG A 159 -14.61 -24.03 -8.76
C ARG A 159 -15.66 -24.59 -9.70
N GLU A 160 -16.83 -23.99 -9.74
CA GLU A 160 -17.91 -24.38 -10.65
C GLU A 160 -17.51 -24.15 -12.13
N LEU A 161 -16.89 -23.00 -12.45
CA LEU A 161 -16.36 -22.73 -13.79
C LEU A 161 -15.34 -23.81 -14.20
N LYS A 162 -14.41 -24.17 -13.32
CA LYS A 162 -13.43 -25.24 -13.56
C LYS A 162 -14.11 -26.59 -13.80
N HIS A 163 -15.15 -26.91 -13.04
CA HIS A 163 -15.90 -28.16 -13.18
C HIS A 163 -16.59 -28.25 -14.56
N ARG A 164 -17.30 -27.20 -14.98
CA ARG A 164 -17.96 -27.16 -16.30
C ARG A 164 -16.97 -27.17 -17.45
N VAL A 165 -15.88 -26.42 -17.35
CA VAL A 165 -14.80 -26.48 -18.36
C VAL A 165 -14.22 -27.88 -18.45
N ASN A 166 -14.08 -28.62 -17.35
CA ASN A 166 -13.60 -29.99 -17.39
C ASN A 166 -14.64 -30.98 -17.97
N ARG A 167 -15.94 -30.75 -17.75
CA ARG A 167 -17.02 -31.55 -18.32
C ARG A 167 -17.27 -31.32 -19.80
N LEU A 168 -16.86 -30.16 -20.34
CA LEU A 168 -16.97 -29.83 -21.76
C LEU A 168 -16.13 -30.79 -22.61
N ARG A 169 -16.75 -31.87 -23.10
CA ARG A 169 -16.16 -32.84 -24.03
C ARG A 169 -16.42 -32.37 -25.46
N VAL A 170 -15.35 -31.93 -26.13
CA VAL A 170 -15.37 -31.37 -27.49
C VAL A 170 -14.74 -32.33 -28.47
#